data_AF-H2XUF9-F1
#
_entry.id   AF-H2XUF9-F1
#
_cell.length_a   1.000
_cell.length_b   1.000
_cell.length_c   1.000
_cell.angle_alpha   90.00
_cell.angle_beta   90.00
_cell.angle_gamma   90.00
#
_symmetry.space_group_name_H-M   'P 1'
#
loop_
_entity.id
_entity.type
_entity.pdbx_description
1 polymer ?
#
loop_
_entity_poly.entity_id
_entity_poly.type
_entity_poly.pdbx_seq_one_letter_code
_entity_poly.pdbx_strand_id
1 'polypeptide(L)'
;SREKSQASPKTINPPKSISTGWLLNQLKRTTSLRKTEVKTCEHCVYSSQTLAEVLKRKGGATAFRIFLESEFSDENIHFYLDVEAYKQVRGGRRHKMATKIFEQYLIENSPSEVNIDAKTRAATKSGLASSDSSIFDLAQERIFKLMETDSFRRFQISEFRKCKCSSR
;
A
#
# COMPACT_ATOMS: atom_id res chain seq x y z
N SER A 1 -32.97 -91.25 6.98
CA SER A 1 -31.76 -90.52 6.57
C SER A 1 -31.84 -90.11 5.11
N ARG A 2 -32.14 -88.84 4.82
CA ARG A 2 -31.68 -88.10 3.63
C ARG A 2 -32.20 -86.67 3.69
N GLU A 3 -31.27 -85.73 3.58
CA GLU A 3 -31.45 -84.29 3.41
C GLU A 3 -32.39 -83.91 2.26
N LYS A 4 -33.16 -82.84 2.47
CA LYS A 4 -33.42 -81.82 1.44
C LYS A 4 -33.45 -80.42 2.06
N SER A 5 -32.38 -79.68 1.78
CA SER A 5 -32.34 -78.31 1.25
C SER A 5 -33.25 -77.24 1.88
N GLN A 6 -32.64 -76.36 2.68
CA GLN A 6 -33.15 -75.01 2.89
C GLN A 6 -32.02 -74.00 2.68
N ALA A 7 -32.18 -73.16 1.66
CA ALA A 7 -31.20 -72.16 1.24
C ALA A 7 -31.10 -71.01 2.25
N SER A 8 -29.88 -70.67 2.66
CA SER A 8 -29.59 -69.52 3.52
C SER A 8 -29.47 -68.21 2.72
N PRO A 9 -29.71 -67.04 3.34
CA PRO A 9 -29.84 -65.76 2.64
C PRO A 9 -28.50 -65.27 2.08
N LYS A 10 -28.51 -64.78 0.83
CA LYS A 10 -27.36 -64.09 0.23
C LYS A 10 -27.14 -62.76 0.95
N THR A 11 -25.97 -62.61 1.55
CA THR A 11 -25.46 -61.34 2.10
C THR A 11 -25.34 -60.32 0.97
N ILE A 12 -26.12 -59.24 1.05
CA ILE A 12 -25.98 -58.08 0.15
C ILE A 12 -24.74 -57.31 0.63
N ASN A 13 -23.66 -57.33 -0.15
CA ASN A 13 -22.51 -56.47 0.10
C ASN A 13 -22.91 -55.00 -0.12
N PRO A 14 -22.57 -54.08 0.79
CA PRO A 14 -22.82 -52.66 0.57
C PRO A 14 -21.99 -52.15 -0.63
N PRO A 15 -22.51 -51.19 -1.41
CA PRO A 15 -21.80 -50.66 -2.56
C PRO A 15 -20.47 -50.04 -2.14
N LYS A 16 -19.46 -50.29 -2.97
CA LYS A 16 -18.08 -49.82 -2.79
C LYS A 16 -18.05 -48.31 -2.58
N SER A 17 -17.38 -47.91 -1.49
CA SER A 17 -16.96 -46.56 -1.11
C SER A 17 -16.93 -45.57 -2.28
N ILE A 18 -17.85 -44.60 -2.26
CA ILE A 18 -17.73 -43.41 -3.10
C ILE A 18 -16.51 -42.64 -2.56
N SER A 19 -15.44 -42.61 -3.35
CA SER A 19 -14.22 -41.87 -2.99
C SER A 19 -14.57 -40.42 -2.67
N THR A 20 -14.32 -40.03 -1.41
CA THR A 20 -14.47 -38.64 -0.91
C THR A 20 -13.68 -37.64 -1.77
N GLY A 21 -12.66 -38.11 -2.50
CA GLY A 21 -11.90 -37.32 -3.46
C GLY A 21 -12.73 -36.78 -4.62
N TRP A 22 -13.76 -37.50 -5.09
CA TRP A 22 -14.60 -37.05 -6.20
C TRP A 22 -15.55 -35.92 -5.77
N LEU A 23 -16.18 -36.06 -4.59
CA LEU A 23 -17.02 -35.04 -3.96
C LEU A 23 -16.22 -33.76 -3.63
N LEU A 24 -15.00 -33.91 -3.11
CA LEU A 24 -14.11 -32.78 -2.86
C LEU A 24 -13.67 -32.09 -4.16
N ASN A 25 -13.45 -32.83 -5.24
CA ASN A 25 -13.10 -32.22 -6.53
C ASN A 25 -14.31 -31.53 -7.19
N GLN A 26 -15.53 -32.03 -6.97
CA GLN A 26 -16.74 -31.36 -7.41
C GLN A 26 -16.99 -30.07 -6.62
N LEU A 27 -16.78 -30.06 -5.30
CA LEU A 27 -16.82 -28.85 -4.46
C LEU A 27 -15.72 -27.85 -4.83
N LYS A 28 -14.51 -28.30 -5.19
CA LYS A 28 -13.44 -27.43 -5.70
C LYS A 28 -13.77 -26.83 -7.07
N ARG A 29 -14.48 -27.55 -7.94
CA ARG A 29 -14.93 -27.06 -9.25
C ARG A 29 -16.10 -26.07 -9.13
N THR A 30 -16.96 -26.19 -8.12
CA THR A 30 -18.10 -25.28 -7.88
C THR A 30 -17.77 -24.09 -6.98
N THR A 31 -16.64 -24.10 -6.26
CA THR A 31 -16.17 -22.96 -5.44
C THR A 31 -15.18 -22.05 -6.15
N SER A 32 -15.00 -22.20 -7.46
CA SER A 32 -14.38 -21.15 -8.28
C SER A 32 -15.33 -19.97 -8.39
N LEU A 33 -15.42 -19.18 -7.31
CA LEU A 33 -15.79 -17.77 -7.35
C LEU A 33 -14.83 -17.12 -8.33
N ARG A 34 -15.21 -17.07 -9.61
CA ARG A 34 -14.61 -16.17 -10.57
C ARG A 34 -14.81 -14.80 -9.96
N LYS A 35 -13.75 -14.28 -9.34
CA LYS A 35 -13.63 -12.89 -8.92
C LYS A 35 -13.72 -12.11 -10.23
N THR A 36 -14.93 -11.79 -10.66
CA THR A 36 -15.15 -10.76 -11.67
C THR A 36 -14.62 -9.51 -11.01
N GLU A 37 -13.36 -9.22 -11.29
CA GLU A 37 -12.68 -8.02 -10.84
C GLU A 37 -13.41 -6.88 -11.53
N VAL A 38 -14.42 -6.34 -10.85
CA VAL A 38 -15.07 -5.11 -11.26
C VAL A 38 -13.93 -4.10 -11.33
N LYS A 39 -13.52 -3.72 -12.55
CA LYS A 39 -12.55 -2.66 -12.77
C LYS A 39 -13.16 -1.37 -12.24
N THR A 40 -12.97 -1.10 -10.96
CA THR A 40 -13.20 0.22 -10.38
C THR A 40 -12.28 1.20 -11.10
N CYS A 41 -12.80 2.35 -11.51
CA CYS A 41 -11.95 3.32 -12.21
C CYS A 41 -10.92 3.92 -11.24
N GLU A 42 -9.77 4.37 -11.77
CA GLU A 42 -8.65 4.84 -10.96
C GLU A 42 -9.04 6.00 -10.02
N HIS A 43 -9.84 6.94 -10.49
CA HIS A 43 -10.36 8.05 -9.69
C HIS A 43 -11.11 7.57 -8.45
N CYS A 44 -12.00 6.60 -8.64
CA CYS A 44 -12.77 6.04 -7.55
C CYS A 44 -11.87 5.23 -6.59
N VAL A 45 -10.83 4.56 -7.09
CA VAL A 45 -9.81 3.89 -6.27
C VAL A 45 -9.04 4.89 -5.39
N TYR A 46 -8.54 5.99 -5.96
CA TYR A 46 -7.76 6.99 -5.22
C TYR A 46 -8.62 7.77 -4.22
N SER A 47 -9.87 8.07 -4.56
CA SER A 47 -10.80 8.78 -3.68
C SER A 47 -11.13 8.02 -2.39
N SER A 48 -10.96 6.70 -2.35
CA SER A 48 -11.30 5.85 -1.19
C SER A 48 -10.09 5.24 -0.48
N GLN A 49 -8.86 5.50 -0.94
CA GLN A 49 -7.63 4.96 -0.36
C GLN A 49 -7.02 5.89 0.67
N THR A 50 -6.22 5.33 1.57
CA THR A 50 -5.32 6.09 2.46
C THR A 50 -4.09 6.60 1.70
N LEU A 51 -3.40 7.61 2.25
CA LEU A 51 -2.17 8.13 1.65
C LEU A 51 -1.12 7.02 1.51
N ALA A 52 -0.96 6.16 2.53
CA ALA A 52 -0.02 5.04 2.50
C ALA A 52 -0.30 4.05 1.35
N GLU A 53 -1.57 3.76 1.06
CA GLU A 53 -1.94 2.87 -0.04
C GLU A 53 -1.67 3.50 -1.41
N VAL A 54 -1.96 4.79 -1.56
CA VAL A 54 -1.69 5.55 -2.79
C VAL A 54 -0.19 5.61 -3.05
N LEU A 55 0.63 5.92 -2.04
CA LEU A 55 2.08 6.02 -2.19
C LEU A 55 2.77 4.69 -2.49
N LYS A 56 2.22 3.56 -2.01
CA LYS A 56 2.72 2.20 -2.35
C LYS A 56 2.51 1.83 -3.83
N ARG A 57 1.56 2.47 -4.51
CA ARG A 57 1.25 2.21 -5.92
C ARG A 57 2.01 3.20 -6.79
N LYS A 58 2.85 2.71 -7.73
CA LYS A 58 3.59 3.58 -8.66
C LYS A 58 2.70 4.60 -9.38
N GLY A 59 1.51 4.18 -9.82
CA GLY A 59 0.52 5.07 -10.44
C GLY A 59 -0.10 6.08 -9.46
N GLY A 60 -0.37 5.66 -8.22
CA GLY A 60 -0.95 6.53 -7.19
C GLY A 60 0.02 7.62 -6.73
N ALA A 61 1.27 7.25 -6.44
CA ALA A 61 2.33 8.21 -6.12
C ALA A 61 2.55 9.23 -7.24
N THR A 62 2.50 8.79 -8.51
CA THR A 62 2.62 9.69 -9.66
C THR A 62 1.43 10.64 -9.76
N ALA A 63 0.20 10.14 -9.60
CA ALA A 63 -1.01 10.95 -9.65
C ALA A 63 -1.03 12.01 -8.52
N PHE A 64 -0.65 11.61 -7.31
CA PHE A 64 -0.58 12.54 -6.17
C PHE A 64 0.48 13.61 -6.38
N ARG A 65 1.67 13.25 -6.87
CA ARG A 65 2.72 14.24 -7.21
C ARG A 65 2.25 15.24 -8.26
N ILE A 66 1.64 14.78 -9.36
CA ILE A 66 1.10 15.67 -10.41
C ILE A 66 0.05 16.63 -9.82
N PHE A 67 -0.80 16.14 -8.92
CA PHE A 67 -1.76 16.98 -8.23
C PHE A 67 -1.07 18.09 -7.43
N LEU A 68 -0.07 17.74 -6.61
CA LEU A 68 0.68 18.72 -5.80
C LEU A 68 1.45 19.74 -6.65
N GLU A 69 2.07 19.31 -7.74
CA GLU A 69 2.78 20.19 -8.69
C GLU A 69 1.82 21.20 -9.32
N SER A 70 0.57 20.79 -9.62
CA SER A 70 -0.43 21.68 -10.22
C SER A 70 -0.89 22.82 -9.30
N GLU A 71 -0.62 22.69 -8.01
CA GLU A 71 -0.96 23.67 -6.98
C GLU A 71 0.28 24.18 -6.22
N PHE A 72 1.48 23.92 -6.75
CA PHE A 72 2.76 24.38 -6.20
C PHE A 72 2.95 24.01 -4.72
N SER A 73 2.62 22.77 -4.32
CA SER A 73 2.77 22.25 -2.95
C SER A 73 3.43 20.86 -2.87
N ASP A 74 4.36 20.59 -3.79
CA ASP A 74 5.04 19.31 -3.98
C ASP A 74 6.29 19.11 -3.10
N GLU A 75 6.71 20.10 -2.31
CA GLU A 75 7.90 20.00 -1.45
C GLU A 75 7.79 18.87 -0.42
N ASN A 76 6.59 18.65 0.12
CA ASN A 76 6.34 17.63 1.13
C ASN A 76 6.48 16.20 0.57
N ILE A 77 5.99 15.96 -0.65
CA ILE A 77 6.12 14.64 -1.28
C ILE A 77 7.55 14.40 -1.76
N HIS A 78 8.23 15.43 -2.25
CA HIS A 78 9.62 15.34 -2.66
C HIS A 78 10.54 15.01 -1.47
N PHE A 79 10.38 15.71 -0.34
CA PHE A 79 11.07 15.36 0.90
C PHE A 79 10.78 13.91 1.32
N TYR A 80 9.51 13.49 1.34
CA TYR A 80 9.14 12.14 1.74
C TYR A 80 9.82 11.06 0.88
N LEU A 81 9.80 11.23 -0.45
CA LEU A 81 10.40 10.29 -1.40
C LEU A 81 11.93 10.28 -1.35
N ASP A 82 12.56 11.45 -1.17
CA ASP A 82 14.01 11.55 -0.99
C ASP A 82 14.45 10.83 0.30
N VAL A 83 13.67 10.93 1.38
CA VAL A 83 13.93 10.17 2.63
C VAL A 83 13.74 8.66 2.42
N GLU A 84 12.70 8.23 1.69
CA GLU A 84 12.53 6.81 1.34
C GLU A 84 13.73 6.28 0.53
N ALA A 85 14.22 7.06 -0.43
CA ALA A 85 15.42 6.71 -1.20
C ALA A 85 16.68 6.68 -0.32
N TYR A 86 16.85 7.67 0.57
CA TYR A 86 17.95 7.75 1.52
C TYR A 86 18.07 6.49 2.39
N LYS A 87 16.94 5.97 2.88
CA LYS A 87 16.89 4.74 3.69
C LYS A 87 17.48 3.52 2.96
N GLN A 88 17.40 3.48 1.64
CA GLN A 88 17.94 2.40 0.81
C GLN A 88 19.43 2.56 0.48
N VAL A 89 19.98 3.78 0.56
CA VAL A 89 21.40 4.04 0.27
C VAL A 89 22.28 3.48 1.39
N ARG A 90 23.45 2.93 1.04
CA ARG A 90 24.46 2.42 2.00
C ARG A 90 25.83 3.02 1.73
N GLY A 91 26.71 2.98 2.73
CA GLY A 91 28.11 3.43 2.64
C GLY A 91 28.26 4.95 2.50
N GLY A 92 29.44 5.39 2.03
CA GLY A 92 29.82 6.82 2.02
C GLY A 92 28.92 7.76 1.19
N ARG A 93 28.09 7.22 0.29
CA ARG A 93 27.08 8.03 -0.43
C ARG A 93 25.95 8.51 0.46
N ARG A 94 25.67 7.79 1.55
CA ARG A 94 24.57 8.12 2.47
C ARG A 94 24.79 9.47 3.14
N HIS A 95 26.00 9.74 3.63
CA HIS A 95 26.33 11.01 4.28
C HIS A 95 26.07 12.21 3.36
N LYS A 96 26.58 12.17 2.12
CA LYS A 96 26.34 13.24 1.13
C LYS A 96 24.85 13.44 0.83
N MET A 97 24.09 12.35 0.77
CA MET A 97 22.64 12.42 0.55
C MET A 97 21.90 13.00 1.77
N ALA A 98 22.30 12.63 3.00
CA ALA A 98 21.74 13.23 4.22
C ALA A 98 21.92 14.74 4.25
N THR A 99 23.15 15.22 3.98
CA THR A 99 23.43 16.66 3.92
C THR A 99 22.58 17.35 2.87
N LYS A 100 22.49 16.79 1.65
CA LYS A 100 21.69 17.36 0.57
C LYS A 100 20.19 17.46 0.95
N ILE A 101 19.62 16.41 1.54
CA ILE A 101 18.21 16.41 1.98
C ILE A 101 18.00 17.46 3.07
N PHE A 102 18.92 17.54 4.03
CA PHE A 102 18.81 18.54 5.10
C PHE A 102 18.87 19.96 4.56
N GLU A 103 19.82 20.25 3.66
CA GLU A 103 19.98 21.58 3.06
C GLU A 103 18.78 21.98 2.19
N GLN A 104 18.24 21.03 1.41
CA GLN A 104 17.12 21.29 0.52
C GLN A 104 15.81 21.54 1.27
N TYR A 105 15.53 20.79 2.34
CA TYR A 105 14.18 20.76 2.92
C TYR A 105 14.10 21.30 4.36
N LEU A 106 15.20 21.24 5.13
CA LEU A 106 15.17 21.51 6.57
C LEU A 106 15.94 22.78 6.98
N ILE A 107 16.63 23.45 6.07
CA ILE A 107 17.18 24.79 6.31
C ILE A 107 16.06 25.82 6.22
N GLU A 108 16.02 26.72 7.19
CA GLU A 108 15.10 27.85 7.21
C GLU A 108 15.31 28.73 5.98
N ASN A 109 14.20 29.10 5.32
CA ASN A 109 14.16 29.87 4.07
C ASN A 109 14.69 29.13 2.84
N SER A 110 14.84 27.80 2.90
CA SER A 110 15.08 27.04 1.67
C SER A 110 13.88 27.16 0.72
N PRO A 111 14.08 27.26 -0.60
CA PRO A 111 12.98 27.28 -1.58
C PRO A 111 12.03 26.06 -1.50
N SER A 112 12.50 24.96 -0.93
CA SER A 112 11.69 23.74 -0.70
C SER A 112 11.59 23.40 0.79
N GLU A 113 11.65 24.40 1.68
CA GLU A 113 11.51 24.18 3.12
C GLU A 113 10.18 23.49 3.43
N VAL A 114 10.23 22.38 4.18
CA VAL A 114 9.03 21.67 4.65
C VAL A 114 8.61 22.13 6.04
N ASN A 115 7.31 22.08 6.31
CA ASN A 115 6.75 22.56 7.57
C ASN A 115 6.94 21.54 8.72
N ILE A 116 8.04 21.67 9.47
CA ILE A 116 8.32 20.91 10.69
C ILE A 116 8.68 21.82 11.87
N ASP A 117 8.42 21.34 13.09
CA ASP A 117 8.78 22.06 14.31
C ASP A 117 10.31 22.11 14.55
N ALA A 118 10.75 23.14 15.27
CA ALA A 118 12.16 23.39 15.55
C ALA A 118 12.85 22.23 16.29
N LYS A 119 12.14 21.51 17.16
CA LYS A 119 12.68 20.37 17.89
C LYS A 119 12.99 19.22 16.93
N THR A 120 12.08 18.93 16.01
CA THR A 120 12.28 17.92 14.96
C THR A 120 13.47 18.27 14.07
N ARG A 121 13.56 19.53 13.62
CA ARG A 121 14.69 20.04 12.81
C ARG A 121 16.03 19.89 13.53
N ALA A 122 16.11 20.28 14.81
CA ALA A 122 17.32 20.18 15.62
C ALA A 122 17.75 18.72 15.87
N ALA A 123 16.79 17.82 16.07
CA ALA A 123 17.06 16.39 16.22
C ALA A 123 17.69 15.81 14.94
N THR A 124 17.13 16.11 13.77
CA THR A 124 17.70 15.67 12.48
C THR A 124 19.09 16.27 12.25
N LYS A 125 19.29 17.56 12.55
CA LYS A 125 20.61 18.23 12.42
C LYS A 125 21.69 17.53 13.24
N SER A 126 21.38 17.16 14.48
CA SER A 126 22.32 16.44 15.36
C SER A 126 22.69 15.05 14.85
N GLY A 127 21.79 14.38 14.12
CA GLY A 127 22.00 13.05 13.53
C GLY A 127 22.85 13.05 12.25
N LEU A 128 23.06 14.20 11.60
CA LEU A 128 23.78 14.24 10.31
C LEU A 128 25.19 13.65 10.38
N ALA A 129 25.87 13.78 11.52
CA ALA A 129 27.20 13.25 11.75
C ALA A 129 27.25 11.70 11.68
N SER A 130 26.22 11.00 12.19
CA SER A 130 26.16 9.54 12.11
C SER A 130 25.66 9.05 10.75
N SER A 131 24.79 9.84 10.09
CA SER A 131 24.13 9.45 8.84
C SER A 131 23.43 8.10 8.97
N ASP A 132 22.80 7.85 10.12
CA ASP A 132 21.97 6.67 10.29
C ASP A 132 20.74 6.73 9.37
N SER A 133 20.21 5.57 8.97
CA SER A 133 19.04 5.52 8.10
C SER A 133 17.78 6.12 8.74
N SER A 134 17.77 6.31 10.06
CA SER A 134 16.63 6.78 10.85
C SER A 134 16.65 8.28 11.18
N ILE A 135 17.69 9.04 10.79
CA ILE A 135 17.83 10.46 11.19
C ILE A 135 16.67 11.36 10.73
N PHE A 136 15.95 10.95 9.68
CA PHE A 136 14.80 11.65 9.14
C PHE A 136 13.45 11.06 9.59
N ASP A 137 13.41 9.98 10.37
CA ASP A 137 12.16 9.25 10.66
C ASP A 137 11.10 10.16 11.30
N LEU A 138 11.49 10.96 12.29
CA LEU A 138 10.57 11.89 12.95
C LEU A 138 10.07 12.96 11.97
N ALA A 139 10.96 13.56 11.20
CA ALA A 139 10.60 14.58 10.20
C ALA A 139 9.67 14.00 9.12
N GLN A 140 9.99 12.82 8.61
CA GLN A 140 9.19 12.10 7.63
C GLN A 140 7.80 11.76 8.16
N GLU A 141 7.68 11.33 9.42
CA GLU A 141 6.38 11.10 10.06
C GLU A 141 5.55 12.39 10.14
N ARG A 142 6.16 13.52 10.50
CA ARG A 142 5.46 14.82 10.56
C ARG A 142 4.95 15.24 9.18
N ILE A 143 5.79 15.13 8.16
CA ILE A 143 5.42 15.50 6.79
C ILE A 143 4.37 14.54 6.21
N PHE A 144 4.46 13.24 6.50
CA PHE A 144 3.43 12.28 6.08
C PHE A 144 2.06 12.66 6.67
N LYS A 145 1.99 12.95 7.98
CA LYS A 145 0.74 13.37 8.64
C LYS A 145 0.22 14.69 8.10
N LEU A 146 1.11 15.65 7.82
CA LEU A 146 0.74 16.93 7.21
C LEU A 146 0.08 16.71 5.84
N MET A 147 0.72 15.93 4.96
CA MET A 147 0.13 15.58 3.66
C MET A 147 -1.19 14.83 3.83
N GLU A 148 -1.27 13.86 4.74
CA GLU A 148 -2.48 13.05 4.96
C GLU A 148 -3.67 13.91 5.39
N THR A 149 -3.42 14.93 6.23
CA THR A 149 -4.46 15.78 6.82
C THR A 149 -4.85 16.97 5.96
N ASP A 150 -3.97 17.47 5.09
CA ASP A 150 -4.24 18.58 4.19
C ASP A 150 -4.30 18.13 2.72
N SER A 151 -3.15 18.00 2.07
CA SER A 151 -3.08 17.89 0.62
C SER A 151 -3.67 16.61 0.06
N PHE A 152 -3.58 15.51 0.80
CA PHE A 152 -4.20 14.24 0.43
C PHE A 152 -5.72 14.28 0.49
N ARG A 153 -6.31 15.01 1.45
CA ARG A 153 -7.77 15.22 1.48
C ARG A 153 -8.24 15.98 0.24
N ARG A 154 -7.50 17.01 -0.16
CA ARG A 154 -7.80 17.79 -1.38
C ARG A 154 -7.63 16.94 -2.64
N PHE A 155 -6.61 16.10 -2.70
CA PHE A 155 -6.42 15.10 -3.75
C PHE A 155 -7.61 14.14 -3.85
N GLN A 156 -8.06 13.54 -2.75
CA GLN A 156 -9.22 12.63 -2.74
C GLN A 156 -10.50 13.30 -3.25
N ILE A 157 -10.76 14.55 -2.86
CA ILE A 157 -11.91 15.33 -3.36
C ILE A 157 -11.77 15.60 -4.86
N SER A 158 -10.58 15.97 -5.33
CA SER A 158 -10.30 16.15 -6.75
C SER A 158 -10.57 14.87 -7.55
N GLU A 159 -10.06 13.73 -7.08
CA GLU A 159 -10.27 12.43 -7.74
C GLU A 159 -11.74 12.02 -7.72
N PHE A 160 -12.44 12.22 -6.60
CA PHE A 160 -13.88 11.99 -6.52
C PHE A 160 -14.65 12.82 -7.57
N ARG A 161 -14.32 14.11 -7.71
CA ARG A 161 -14.96 15.01 -8.70
C ARG A 161 -14.68 14.60 -10.15
N LYS A 162 -13.51 14.02 -10.42
CA LYS A 162 -13.16 13.48 -11.75
C LYS A 162 -13.82 12.12 -12.04
N CYS A 163 -14.27 11.39 -11.01
CA CYS A 163 -14.89 10.07 -11.19
C CYS A 163 -16.26 10.20 -11.87
N LYS A 164 -16.39 9.66 -13.09
CA LYS A 164 -17.65 9.60 -13.85
C LYS A 164 -18.53 8.39 -13.51
N CYS A 165 -18.10 7.52 -12.59
CA CYS A 165 -18.87 6.34 -12.17
C CYS A 165 -20.13 6.71 -11.40
N SER A 166 -20.17 7.90 -10.79
CA SER A 166 -21.31 8.41 -10.01
C SER A 166 -22.43 9.02 -10.89
N SER A 167 -22.26 9.02 -12.22
CA SER A 167 -23.18 9.67 -13.18
C SER A 167 -24.09 8.68 -13.94
N ARG A 168 -24.39 7.51 -13.35
CA ARG A 168 -25.33 6.53 -13.91
C ARG A 168 -26.40 6.16 -12.91
#